data_AF-A0A929SQ86-F1
#
_entry.id   AF-A0A929SQ86-F1
#
_cell.length_a   1.000
_cell.length_b   1.000
_cell.length_c   1.000
_cell.angle_alpha   90.00
_cell.angle_beta   90.00
_cell.angle_gamma   90.00
#
_symmetry.space_group_name_H-M   'P 1'
#
loop_
_entity.id
_entity.type
_entity.pdbx_description
1 polymer ?
#
loop_
_entity_poly.entity_id
_entity_poly.type
_entity_poly.pdbx_seq_one_letter_code
_entity_poly.pdbx_strand_id
1 'polypeptide(L)'
;MSSFVIKLIAVITMFMDHFADVVVGHHSWLNYFGRISFPLFCFQFVIGYKNTSNKKKFFIRLLLFALISQIPFMLMVHYMNGNYFALNIFFE
;
A
#
# COMPACT_ATOMS: atom_id res chain seq x y z
N MET A 1 -19.72 2.78 9.81
CA MET A 1 -18.33 2.31 9.93
C MET A 1 -17.41 3.51 10.01
N SER A 2 -16.54 3.61 11.01
CA SER A 2 -15.58 4.71 11.11
C SER A 2 -14.50 4.56 10.05
N SER A 3 -14.12 5.67 9.40
CA SER A 3 -12.99 5.80 8.47
C SER A 3 -11.68 5.21 9.04
N PHE A 4 -11.53 5.21 10.36
CA PHE A 4 -10.40 4.58 11.05
C PHE A 4 -10.39 3.05 10.92
N VAL A 5 -11.56 2.40 11.05
CA VAL A 5 -11.67 0.93 11.01
C VAL A 5 -11.35 0.41 9.62
N ILE A 6 -11.81 1.08 8.57
CA ILE A 6 -11.54 0.68 7.18
C ILE A 6 -10.05 0.78 6.87
N LYS A 7 -9.37 1.85 7.32
CA LYS A 7 -7.92 1.96 7.21
C LYS A 7 -7.18 0.84 7.92
N LEU A 8 -7.62 0.48 9.13
CA LEU A 8 -6.99 -0.59 9.90
C LEU A 8 -7.09 -1.93 9.17
N ILE A 9 -8.28 -2.24 8.63
CA ILE A 9 -8.51 -3.46 7.84
C ILE A 9 -7.62 -3.45 6.58
N ALA A 10 -7.52 -2.32 5.87
CA ALA A 10 -6.68 -2.19 4.68
C ALA A 10 -5.19 -2.44 4.99
N VAL A 11 -4.69 -1.89 6.11
CA VAL A 11 -3.29 -2.09 6.54
C VAL A 11 -3.03 -3.53 6.96
N ILE A 12 -3.94 -4.16 7.71
CA ILE A 12 -3.80 -5.56 8.14
C ILE A 12 -3.80 -6.48 6.92
N THR A 13 -4.72 -6.30 5.98
CA THR A 13 -4.81 -7.13 4.77
C THR A 13 -3.57 -6.97 3.88
N MET A 14 -3.07 -5.75 3.69
CA MET A 14 -1.81 -5.50 2.96
C MET A 14 -0.60 -6.14 3.66
N PHE A 15 -0.54 -6.06 4.98
CA PHE A 15 0.56 -6.67 5.75
C PHE A 15 0.55 -8.20 5.60
N MET A 16 -0.63 -8.83 5.67
CA MET A 16 -0.76 -10.27 5.46
C MET A 16 -0.34 -10.70 4.05
N ASP A 17 -0.62 -9.89 3.03
CA ASP A 17 -0.18 -10.12 1.64
C ASP A 17 1.35 -10.21 1.55
N HIS A 18 2.04 -9.16 2.02
CA HIS A 18 3.50 -9.09 1.97
C HIS A 18 4.16 -10.11 2.90
N PHE A 19 3.58 -10.37 4.08
CA PHE A 19 4.10 -11.39 4.99
C PHE A 19 3.98 -12.79 4.39
N ALA A 20 2.88 -13.09 3.70
CA ALA A 20 2.71 -14.36 3.00
C ALA A 20 3.70 -14.51 1.85
N ASP A 21 3.94 -13.45 1.05
CA ASP A 21 4.97 -13.46 0.00
C ASP A 21 6.38 -13.71 0.56
N VAL A 22 6.71 -13.13 1.72
CA VAL A 22 8.03 -13.31 2.35
C VAL A 22 8.20 -14.69 2.98
N VAL A 23 7.17 -15.24 3.62
CA VAL A 23 7.27 -16.48 4.41
C VAL A 23 6.96 -17.74 3.60
N VAL A 24 5.92 -17.70 2.76
CA VAL A 24 5.40 -18.88 2.06
C VAL A 24 5.81 -18.86 0.58
N GLY A 25 6.09 -17.68 0.02
CA GLY A 25 6.41 -17.47 -1.38
C GLY A 25 5.20 -17.02 -2.21
N HIS A 26 5.47 -16.65 -3.46
CA HIS A 26 4.47 -16.12 -4.38
C HIS A 26 3.35 -17.13 -4.67
N HIS A 27 2.08 -16.66 -4.63
CA HIS A 27 0.83 -17.40 -4.91
C HIS A 27 0.18 -18.17 -3.74
N SER A 28 0.23 -17.63 -2.53
CA SER A 28 -0.54 -18.18 -1.40
C SER A 28 -2.01 -17.74 -1.43
N TRP A 29 -2.91 -18.55 -0.85
CA TRP A 29 -4.34 -18.19 -0.68
C TRP A 29 -4.51 -16.90 0.15
N LEU A 30 -3.57 -16.64 1.06
CA LEU A 30 -3.49 -15.40 1.84
C LEU A 30 -3.32 -14.16 0.95
N ASN A 31 -2.64 -14.28 -0.19
CA ASN A 31 -2.44 -13.15 -1.10
C ASN A 31 -3.74 -12.75 -1.81
N TYR A 32 -4.64 -13.70 -2.05
CA TYR A 32 -5.95 -13.38 -2.62
C TYR A 32 -6.79 -12.48 -1.69
N PHE A 33 -6.72 -12.74 -0.38
CA PHE A 33 -7.35 -11.86 0.62
C PHE A 33 -6.58 -10.54 0.76
N GLY A 34 -5.26 -10.58 0.66
CA GLY A 34 -4.38 -9.41 0.71
C GLY A 34 -4.67 -8.38 -0.38
N ARG A 35 -5.03 -8.83 -1.59
CA ARG A 35 -5.40 -7.96 -2.73
C ARG A 35 -6.63 -7.07 -2.50
N ILE A 36 -7.47 -7.38 -1.51
CA ILE A 36 -8.61 -6.53 -1.12
C ILE A 36 -8.13 -5.21 -0.48
N SER A 37 -6.88 -5.17 0.00
CA SER A 37 -6.28 -3.94 0.55
C SER A 37 -6.30 -2.78 -0.44
N PHE A 38 -6.00 -3.03 -1.72
CA PHE A 38 -5.95 -2.00 -2.76
C PHE A 38 -7.30 -1.27 -2.95
N PRO A 39 -8.44 -1.95 -3.22
CA PRO A 39 -9.73 -1.26 -3.34
C PRO A 39 -10.15 -0.55 -2.03
N LEU A 40 -9.76 -1.06 -0.85
CA LEU A 40 -10.00 -0.36 0.42
C LEU A 40 -9.21 0.95 0.52
N PHE A 41 -7.93 0.95 0.12
CA PHE A 41 -7.14 2.17 0.05
C PHE A 41 -7.68 3.16 -0.98
N CYS A 42 -8.12 2.71 -2.16
CA CYS A 42 -8.77 3.56 -3.15
C CYS A 42 -10.06 4.19 -2.61
N PHE A 43 -10.91 3.41 -1.93
CA PHE A 43 -12.13 3.93 -1.30
C PHE A 43 -11.81 5.02 -0.27
N GLN A 44 -10.81 4.76 0.58
CA GLN A 44 -10.38 5.69 1.60
C GLN A 44 -9.76 6.96 1.01
N PHE A 45 -9.03 6.84 -0.10
CA PHE A 45 -8.48 7.95 -0.86
C PHE A 45 -9.59 8.86 -1.40
N VAL A 46 -10.63 8.28 -2.01
CA VAL A 46 -11.78 9.05 -2.55
C VAL A 46 -12.51 9.80 -1.43
N ILE A 47 -12.73 9.16 -0.28
CA ILE A 47 -13.33 9.82 0.89
C ILE A 47 -12.44 10.95 1.40
N GLY A 48 -11.13 10.70 1.53
CA GLY A 48 -10.16 11.70 1.99
C GLY A 48 -10.07 12.90 1.05
N TYR A 49 -10.17 12.65 -0.27
CA TYR A 49 -10.20 13.68 -1.29
C TYR A 49 -11.47 14.52 -1.24
N LYS A 50 -12.66 13.88 -1.10
CA LYS A 50 -13.93 14.60 -0.97
C LYS A 50 -14.01 15.44 0.30
N ASN A 51 -13.46 14.94 1.41
CA ASN A 51 -13.57 15.58 2.72
C ASN A 51 -12.47 16.64 2.97
N THR A 52 -11.55 16.86 2.02
CA THR A 52 -10.46 17.83 2.15
C THR A 52 -10.73 19.06 1.30
N SER A 53 -10.80 20.24 1.94
CA SER A 53 -10.94 21.51 1.23
C SER A 53 -9.66 21.94 0.48
N ASN A 54 -8.47 21.51 0.94
CA ASN A 54 -7.18 21.85 0.32
C ASN A 54 -6.54 20.64 -0.39
N LYS A 55 -6.92 20.47 -1.66
CA LYS A 55 -6.46 19.37 -2.52
C LYS A 55 -4.93 19.36 -2.74
N LYS A 56 -4.28 20.53 -2.80
CA LYS A 56 -2.82 20.63 -2.95
C LYS A 56 -2.08 20.00 -1.77
N LYS A 57 -2.48 20.34 -0.53
CA LYS A 57 -1.88 19.74 0.68
C LYS A 57 -2.12 18.23 0.76
N PHE A 58 -3.28 17.76 0.32
CA PHE A 58 -3.57 16.32 0.25
C PHE A 58 -2.64 15.59 -0.73
N PHE A 59 -2.46 16.12 -1.93
CA PHE A 59 -1.57 15.52 -2.93
C PHE A 59 -0.11 15.51 -2.47
N ILE A 60 0.37 16.60 -1.86
CA ILE A 60 1.73 16.67 -1.29
C ILE A 60 1.94 15.58 -0.23
N ARG A 61 0.95 15.36 0.66
CA ARG A 61 1.03 14.27 1.66
C ARG A 61 1.12 12.90 1.01
N LEU A 62 0.38 12.69 -0.08
CA LEU A 62 0.42 11.43 -0.83
C LEU A 62 1.78 11.23 -1.52
N LEU A 63 2.33 12.28 -2.12
CA LEU A 63 3.63 12.25 -2.79
C LEU A 63 4.76 12.00 -1.80
N LEU A 64 4.73 12.64 -0.63
CA LEU A 64 5.67 12.37 0.46
C LEU A 64 5.58 10.90 0.90
N PHE A 65 4.37 10.37 1.04
CA PHE A 65 4.17 8.96 1.37
C PHE A 65 4.73 8.02 0.28
N ALA A 66 4.53 8.34 -0.99
CA ALA A 66 5.09 7.59 -2.12
C ALA A 66 6.63 7.56 -2.07
N LEU A 67 7.27 8.70 -1.83
CA LEU A 67 8.73 8.78 -1.73
C LEU A 67 9.27 8.00 -0.52
N ILE A 68 8.63 8.13 0.64
CA ILE A 68 9.06 7.42 1.86
C ILE A 68 8.88 5.91 1.70
N SER A 69 7.77 5.46 1.09
CA SER A 69 7.50 4.04 0.87
C SER A 69 8.35 3.40 -0.22
N GLN A 70 9.01 4.20 -1.06
CA GLN A 70 9.94 3.69 -2.08
C GLN A 70 11.16 2.98 -1.47
N ILE A 71 11.69 3.49 -0.35
CA ILE A 71 12.87 2.93 0.34
C ILE A 71 12.62 1.50 0.84
N PRO A 72 11.58 1.22 1.66
CA PRO A 72 11.31 -0.14 2.12
C PRO A 72 10.89 -1.07 0.97
N PHE A 73 10.22 -0.55 -0.06
CA PHE A 73 9.86 -1.33 -1.25
C PHE A 73 11.11 -1.81 -2.01
N MET A 74 12.05 -0.91 -2.30
CA MET A 74 13.32 -1.26 -2.93
C MET A 74 14.11 -2.27 -2.09
N LEU A 75 14.12 -2.12 -0.76
CA LEU A 75 14.80 -3.07 0.14
C LEU A 75 14.17 -4.47 0.07
N MET A 76 12.84 -4.56 0.10
CA MET A 76 12.13 -5.84 -0.03
C MET A 76 12.41 -6.50 -1.39
N VAL A 77 12.27 -5.75 -2.49
CA VAL A 77 12.48 -6.30 -3.84
C VAL A 77 13.93 -6.72 -4.05
N HIS A 78 14.88 -5.97 -3.50
CA HIS A 78 16.29 -6.35 -3.51
C HIS A 78 16.51 -7.69 -2.79
N TYR A 79 15.91 -7.87 -1.61
CA TYR A 79 16.01 -9.13 -0.85
C TYR A 79 15.36 -10.32 -1.58
N MET A 80 14.25 -10.10 -2.27
CA MET A 80 13.50 -11.16 -2.97
C MET A 80 14.14 -11.56 -4.31
N ASN A 81 14.50 -10.57 -5.15
CA ASN A 81 14.84 -10.78 -6.56
C ASN A 81 16.24 -10.27 -6.96
N GLY A 82 17.01 -9.69 -6.03
CA GLY A 82 18.33 -9.11 -6.30
C GLY A 82 18.33 -7.80 -7.10
N ASN A 83 17.15 -7.32 -7.53
CA ASN A 83 17.02 -6.09 -8.31
C ASN A 83 17.09 -4.84 -7.42
N TYR A 84 17.94 -3.89 -7.81
CA TYR A 84 18.10 -2.60 -7.11
C TYR A 84 17.11 -1.53 -7.58
N PHE A 85 16.50 -1.73 -8.75
CA PHE A 85 15.63 -0.73 -9.38
C PHE A 85 14.24 -1.32 -9.63
N ALA A 86 13.36 -1.13 -8.64
CA ALA A 86 11.95 -1.45 -8.74
C ALA A 86 11.14 -0.27 -8.20
N LEU A 87 10.09 0.12 -8.92
CA LEU A 87 9.20 1.22 -8.54
C LEU A 87 8.02 0.69 -7.75
N ASN A 88 7.61 1.40 -6.71
CA ASN A 88 6.37 1.08 -6.01
C ASN A 88 5.15 1.43 -6.87
N ILE A 89 3.97 0.97 -6.44
CA ILE A 89 2.70 1.19 -7.15
C ILE A 89 2.26 2.67 -7.24
N PHE A 90 2.95 3.59 -6.57
CA PHE A 90 2.70 5.03 -6.72
C PHE A 90 3.48 5.65 -7.89
N PHE A 91 4.54 4.99 -8.37
CA PHE A 91 5.42 5.48 -9.44
C PHE A 91 5.35 4.65 -10.72
N GLU A 92 4.74 3.46 -10.66
CA GLU A 92 4.41 2.61 -11.81
C GLU A 92 3.08 3.03 -12.45
#